data_AF-A0A7C3I8R8-F1
#
_entry.id   AF-A0A7C3I8R8-F1
#
_cell.length_a   1.000
_cell.length_b   1.000
_cell.length_c   1.000
_cell.angle_alpha   90.00
_cell.angle_beta   90.00
_cell.angle_gamma   90.00
#
_symmetry.space_group_name_H-M   'P 1'
#
loop_
_entity.id
_entity.type
_entity.pdbx_description
1 polymer ?
#
loop_
_entity_poly.entity_id
_entity_poly.type
_entity_poly.pdbx_seq_one_letter_code
_entity_poly.pdbx_strand_id
1 'polypeptide(L)'
;MFLKYLIIGVISAALIHLLMSASCWDNLVNPKKDDVEQRIQESLSKVEEAFLSGDTTQLKSVLTPTAQKFYSQDFKNIHEIMGKIGNAMKERKISLRTENYAEITVNYEGNEFIMTLALQDDDSWKLIRF
;
A
#
# COMPACT_ATOMS: atom_id res chain seq x y z
N MET A 1 -58.67 -9.86 -13.75
CA MET A 1 -57.91 -11.00 -13.19
C MET A 1 -56.39 -10.91 -13.47
N PHE A 2 -55.84 -9.73 -13.80
CA PHE A 2 -54.41 -9.56 -14.15
C PHE A 2 -53.57 -8.86 -13.06
N LEU A 3 -54.19 -8.16 -12.11
CA LEU A 3 -53.48 -7.38 -11.09
C LEU A 3 -52.77 -8.23 -10.02
N LYS A 4 -53.27 -9.46 -9.78
CA LYS A 4 -52.69 -10.38 -8.77
C LYS A 4 -51.33 -10.95 -9.19
N TYR A 5 -51.09 -11.13 -10.49
CA TYR A 5 -49.83 -11.70 -11.01
C TYR A 5 -48.72 -10.65 -11.11
N LEU A 6 -49.07 -9.37 -11.31
CA LEU A 6 -48.11 -8.28 -11.38
C LEU A 6 -47.47 -7.99 -10.01
N ILE A 7 -48.24 -8.10 -8.93
CA ILE A 7 -47.75 -7.92 -7.56
C ILE A 7 -46.79 -9.05 -7.14
N ILE A 8 -47.06 -10.30 -7.54
CA ILE A 8 -46.17 -11.44 -7.25
C ILE A 8 -44.83 -11.29 -7.99
N GLY A 9 -44.83 -10.78 -9.22
CA GLY A 9 -43.60 -10.56 -10.01
C GLY A 9 -42.69 -9.45 -9.45
N VAL A 10 -43.24 -8.40 -8.83
CA VAL A 10 -42.44 -7.33 -8.20
C VAL A 10 -41.82 -7.81 -6.88
N ILE A 11 -42.53 -8.67 -6.13
CA ILE A 11 -42.02 -9.23 -4.87
C ILE A 11 -40.86 -10.21 -5.12
N SER A 12 -40.93 -11.03 -6.19
CA SER A 12 -39.84 -11.95 -6.54
C SER A 12 -38.57 -11.22 -7.01
N ALA A 13 -38.70 -10.12 -7.76
CA ALA A 13 -37.56 -9.31 -8.19
C ALA A 13 -36.86 -8.61 -7.01
N ALA A 14 -37.62 -8.12 -6.02
CA ALA A 14 -37.06 -7.48 -4.82
C ALA A 14 -36.30 -8.49 -3.93
N LEU A 15 -36.76 -9.73 -3.84
CA LEU A 15 -36.09 -10.81 -3.08
C LEU A 15 -34.77 -11.25 -3.72
N ILE A 16 -34.69 -11.29 -5.06
CA ILE A 16 -33.45 -11.67 -5.77
C ILE A 16 -32.39 -10.56 -5.66
N HIS A 17 -32.78 -9.30 -5.70
CA HIS A 17 -31.85 -8.18 -5.48
C HIS A 17 -31.36 -8.08 -4.03
N LEU A 18 -32.18 -8.41 -3.03
CA LEU A 18 -31.77 -8.46 -1.63
C LEU A 18 -30.83 -9.63 -1.31
N LEU A 19 -31.03 -10.80 -1.94
CA LEU A 19 -30.16 -11.97 -1.77
C LEU A 19 -28.82 -11.82 -2.49
N MET A 20 -28.75 -11.11 -3.62
CA MET A 20 -27.47 -10.80 -4.28
C MET A 20 -26.70 -9.64 -3.63
N SER A 21 -27.35 -8.75 -2.87
CA SER A 21 -26.64 -7.74 -2.08
C SER A 21 -26.06 -8.28 -0.76
N ALA A 22 -26.58 -9.42 -0.27
CA ALA A 22 -26.16 -9.98 1.02
C ALA A 22 -24.98 -10.97 0.93
N SER A 23 -24.57 -11.42 -0.27
CA SER A 23 -23.48 -12.39 -0.43
C SER A 23 -22.12 -11.78 -0.78
N CYS A 24 -21.98 -10.45 -0.77
CA CYS A 24 -20.69 -9.77 -1.00
C CYS A 24 -20.10 -9.07 0.23
N TRP A 25 -20.64 -9.27 1.43
CA TRP A 25 -20.20 -8.54 2.63
C TRP A 25 -19.58 -9.41 3.74
N ASP A 26 -19.40 -10.71 3.53
CA ASP A 26 -18.89 -11.63 4.57
C ASP A 26 -17.41 -12.03 4.41
N ASN A 27 -16.61 -11.28 3.64
CA ASN A 27 -15.15 -11.47 3.60
C ASN A 27 -14.38 -10.14 3.75
N LEU A 28 -14.87 -9.23 4.58
CA LEU A 28 -13.97 -8.26 5.21
C LEU A 28 -13.22 -8.99 6.32
N VAL A 29 -12.30 -9.87 5.92
CA VAL A 29 -11.20 -10.29 6.78
C VAL A 29 -10.46 -9.01 7.10
N ASN A 30 -10.72 -8.42 8.27
CA ASN A 30 -9.84 -7.41 8.81
C ASN A 30 -8.49 -8.13 8.99
N PRO A 31 -7.47 -7.84 8.16
CA PRO A 31 -6.21 -8.57 8.23
C PRO A 31 -5.72 -8.44 9.67
N LYS A 32 -5.39 -9.58 10.30
CA LYS A 32 -4.83 -9.56 11.64
C LYS A 32 -3.64 -8.60 11.60
N LYS A 33 -3.54 -7.71 12.58
CA LYS A 33 -2.49 -6.68 12.64
C LYS A 33 -1.08 -7.23 12.33
N ASP A 34 -0.81 -8.47 12.77
CA ASP A 34 0.45 -9.18 12.54
C ASP A 34 0.72 -9.47 11.04
N ASP A 35 -0.32 -9.71 10.23
CA ASP A 35 -0.23 -9.93 8.78
C ASP A 35 0.12 -8.62 8.04
N VAL A 36 -0.49 -7.50 8.47
CA VAL A 36 -0.18 -6.18 7.91
C VAL A 36 1.26 -5.78 8.19
N GLU A 37 1.71 -5.98 9.43
CA GLU A 37 3.09 -5.67 9.83
C GLU A 37 4.11 -6.51 9.05
N GLN A 38 3.86 -7.81 8.86
CA GLN A 38 4.71 -8.67 8.04
C GLN A 38 4.80 -8.18 6.59
N ARG A 39 3.67 -7.85 5.96
CA ARG A 39 3.64 -7.33 4.58
C ARG A 39 4.38 -6.01 4.43
N ILE A 40 4.31 -5.14 5.44
CA ILE A 40 5.09 -3.90 5.49
C ILE A 40 6.58 -4.22 5.59
N GLN A 41 6.99 -5.17 6.44
CA GLN A 41 8.40 -5.57 6.57
C GLN A 41 8.95 -6.12 5.25
N GLU A 42 8.19 -6.98 4.56
CA GLU A 42 8.57 -7.52 3.24
C GLU A 42 8.72 -6.41 2.19
N SER A 43 7.82 -5.42 2.19
CA SER A 43 7.96 -4.25 1.33
C SER A 43 9.21 -3.43 1.68
N LEU A 44 9.48 -3.22 2.97
CA LEU A 44 10.65 -2.45 3.41
C LEU A 44 11.97 -3.13 3.10
N SER A 45 12.03 -4.46 3.10
CA SER A 45 13.22 -5.19 2.61
C SER A 45 13.49 -4.90 1.15
N LYS A 46 12.46 -4.87 0.29
CA LYS A 46 12.60 -4.51 -1.13
C LYS A 46 13.02 -3.06 -1.32
N VAL A 47 12.50 -2.16 -0.49
CA VAL A 47 12.92 -0.75 -0.47
C VAL A 47 14.39 -0.66 -0.10
N GLU A 48 14.80 -1.27 1.00
CA GLU A 48 16.19 -1.30 1.46
C GLU A 48 17.13 -1.80 0.37
N GLU A 49 16.81 -2.93 -0.26
CA GLU A 49 17.56 -3.49 -1.39
C GLU A 49 17.65 -2.51 -2.58
N ALA A 50 16.54 -1.85 -2.94
CA ALA A 50 16.51 -0.87 -4.02
C ALA A 50 17.38 0.37 -3.71
N PHE A 51 17.43 0.81 -2.45
CA PHE A 51 18.30 1.91 -2.02
C PHE A 51 19.77 1.47 -1.98
N LEU A 52 20.07 0.29 -1.45
CA LEU A 52 21.44 -0.24 -1.36
C LEU A 52 22.04 -0.53 -2.73
N SER A 53 21.24 -0.99 -3.70
CA SER A 53 21.72 -1.27 -5.05
C SER A 53 22.03 0.00 -5.85
N GLY A 54 21.45 1.14 -5.47
CA GLY A 54 21.55 2.38 -6.21
C GLY A 54 20.90 2.32 -7.61
N ASP A 55 20.18 1.23 -7.93
CA ASP A 55 19.54 1.03 -9.22
C ASP A 55 18.19 1.76 -9.26
N THR A 56 18.13 2.83 -10.03
CA THR A 56 16.91 3.63 -10.19
C THR A 56 15.74 2.84 -10.79
N THR A 57 16.00 1.71 -11.47
CA THR A 57 14.96 0.79 -11.96
C THR A 57 14.31 0.04 -10.80
N GLN A 58 15.11 -0.46 -9.86
CA GLN A 58 14.61 -1.12 -8.65
C GLN A 58 13.88 -0.11 -7.76
N LEU A 59 14.43 1.09 -7.61
CA LEU A 59 13.77 2.16 -6.86
C LEU A 59 12.40 2.53 -7.46
N LYS A 60 12.28 2.62 -8.78
CA LYS A 60 10.98 2.83 -9.43
C LYS A 60 9.98 1.73 -9.12
N SER A 61 10.42 0.47 -9.01
CA SER A 61 9.52 -0.66 -8.77
C SER A 61 8.86 -0.63 -7.38
N VAL A 62 9.55 -0.05 -6.38
CA VAL A 62 9.05 0.09 -5.00
C VAL A 62 8.26 1.37 -4.77
N LEU A 63 8.19 2.26 -5.77
CA LEU A 63 7.44 3.52 -5.71
C LEU A 63 6.04 3.39 -6.30
N THR A 64 5.10 4.14 -5.73
CA THR A 64 3.79 4.35 -6.36
C THR A 64 3.93 5.05 -7.72
N PRO A 65 2.99 4.85 -8.66
CA PRO A 65 3.03 5.53 -9.95
C PRO A 65 3.11 7.06 -9.84
N THR A 66 2.46 7.64 -8.84
CA THR A 66 2.51 9.07 -8.56
C THR A 66 3.90 9.51 -8.09
N ALA A 67 4.50 8.78 -7.14
CA ALA A 67 5.85 9.08 -6.66
C ALA A 67 6.90 8.91 -7.78
N GLN A 68 6.78 7.89 -8.63
CA GLN A 68 7.67 7.71 -9.79
C GLN A 68 7.68 8.93 -10.72
N LYS A 69 6.52 9.56 -10.93
CA LYS A 69 6.42 10.79 -11.73
C LYS A 69 7.06 11.98 -11.01
N PHE A 70 6.78 12.13 -9.71
CA PHE A 70 7.29 13.22 -8.89
C PHE A 70 8.83 13.22 -8.82
N TYR A 71 9.44 12.08 -8.52
CA TYR A 71 10.89 11.93 -8.36
C TYR A 71 11.67 11.68 -9.68
N SER A 72 10.99 11.76 -10.82
CA SER A 72 11.57 11.38 -12.13
C SER A 72 12.85 12.15 -12.50
N GLN A 73 12.99 13.41 -12.06
CA GLN A 73 14.18 14.23 -12.28
C GLN A 73 15.27 13.97 -11.25
N ASP A 74 14.89 13.63 -10.02
CA ASP A 74 15.82 13.46 -8.91
C ASP A 74 16.70 12.23 -9.10
N PHE A 75 16.18 11.15 -9.72
CA PHE A 75 16.91 9.90 -9.94
C PHE A 75 18.29 10.04 -10.61
N LYS A 76 18.52 11.13 -11.36
CA LYS A 76 19.82 11.39 -12.00
C LYS A 76 20.93 11.71 -11.00
N ASN A 77 20.57 12.26 -9.84
CA ASN A 77 21.53 12.78 -8.86
C ASN A 77 21.52 12.00 -7.55
N ILE A 78 20.60 11.04 -7.35
CA ILE A 78 20.43 10.43 -6.01
C ILE A 78 21.33 9.22 -5.72
N HIS A 79 22.12 8.73 -6.67
CA HIS A 79 22.81 7.44 -6.52
C HIS A 79 23.73 7.38 -5.28
N GLU A 80 24.49 8.44 -5.01
CA GLU A 80 25.38 8.48 -3.83
C GLU A 80 24.59 8.52 -2.51
N ILE A 81 23.47 9.25 -2.48
CA ILE A 81 22.66 9.37 -1.27
C ILE A 81 21.78 8.12 -1.04
N MET A 82 21.42 7.39 -2.10
CA MET A 82 20.64 6.16 -2.01
C MET A 82 21.33 5.10 -1.15
N GLY A 83 22.60 4.81 -1.39
CA GLY A 83 23.33 3.81 -0.62
C GLY A 83 23.46 4.19 0.86
N LYS A 84 23.57 5.48 1.16
CA LYS A 84 23.62 6.00 2.54
C LYS A 84 22.27 5.84 3.23
N ILE A 85 21.18 6.20 2.55
CA ILE A 85 19.81 5.99 3.03
C ILE A 85 19.52 4.50 3.23
N GLY A 86 19.88 3.64 2.27
CA GLY A 86 19.67 2.19 2.37
C GLY A 86 20.39 1.57 3.57
N ASN A 87 21.61 2.04 3.91
CA ASN A 87 22.28 1.62 5.13
C ASN A 87 21.56 2.11 6.40
N ALA A 88 21.07 3.35 6.41
CA ALA A 88 20.34 3.90 7.55
C ALA A 88 18.99 3.18 7.78
N MET A 89 18.37 2.61 6.74
CA MET A 89 17.14 1.84 6.85
C MET A 89 17.26 0.55 7.68
N LYS A 90 18.47 0.06 7.96
CA LYS A 90 18.70 -1.12 8.82
C LYS A 90 18.25 -0.89 10.26
N GLU A 91 18.28 0.37 10.72
CA GLU A 91 17.89 0.78 12.07
C GLU A 91 16.52 1.48 12.09
N ARG A 92 15.71 1.26 11.06
CA ARG A 92 14.41 1.91 10.90
C ARG A 92 13.44 1.61 12.04
N LYS A 93 12.59 2.58 12.34
CA LYS A 93 11.40 2.40 13.17
C LYS A 93 10.16 2.49 12.31
N ILE A 94 9.21 1.57 12.50
CA ILE A 94 7.97 1.51 11.71
C ILE A 94 6.82 1.94 12.61
N SER A 95 5.97 2.82 12.08
CA SER A 95 4.73 3.24 12.73
C SER A 95 3.57 3.07 11.77
N LEU A 96 2.70 2.10 12.05
CA LEU A 96 1.42 1.98 11.34
C LEU A 96 0.52 3.16 11.76
N ARG A 97 0.18 4.03 10.82
CA ARG A 97 -0.65 5.21 11.08
C ARG A 97 -2.13 4.91 10.84
N THR A 98 -2.41 4.17 9.78
CA THR A 98 -3.75 3.68 9.42
C THR A 98 -3.62 2.29 8.79
N GLU A 99 -4.75 1.65 8.48
CA GLU A 99 -4.76 0.36 7.76
C GLU A 99 -4.06 0.43 6.39
N ASN A 100 -3.97 1.63 5.79
CA ASN A 100 -3.44 1.83 4.44
C ASN A 100 -2.18 2.71 4.38
N TYR A 101 -1.66 3.16 5.53
CA TYR A 101 -0.49 4.04 5.60
C TYR A 101 0.46 3.67 6.74
N ALA A 102 1.75 3.58 6.43
CA ALA A 102 2.81 3.36 7.39
C ALA A 102 3.91 4.40 7.22
N GLU A 103 4.41 4.91 8.35
CA GLU A 103 5.56 5.80 8.39
C GLU A 103 6.80 5.04 8.85
N ILE A 104 7.93 5.39 8.26
CA ILE A 104 9.22 4.78 8.53
C ILE A 104 10.16 5.90 8.91
N THR A 105 10.60 5.87 10.17
CA THR A 105 11.61 6.79 10.67
C THR A 105 12.98 6.18 10.49
N VAL A 106 13.83 6.88 9.77
CA VAL A 106 15.21 6.51 9.50
C VAL A 106 16.11 7.57 10.12
N ASN A 107 17.10 7.15 10.91
CA ASN A 107 18.10 8.06 11.46
C ASN A 107 19.34 8.04 10.56
N TYR A 108 19.70 9.18 9.99
CA TYR A 108 20.86 9.32 9.14
C TYR A 108 21.65 10.58 9.53
N GLU A 109 22.93 10.39 9.88
CA GLU A 109 23.83 11.48 10.34
C GLU A 109 23.24 12.36 11.46
N GLY A 110 22.52 11.75 12.39
CA GLY A 110 21.89 12.44 13.52
C GLY A 110 20.60 13.18 13.17
N ASN A 111 20.11 13.06 11.94
CA ASN A 111 18.84 13.63 11.50
C ASN A 111 17.81 12.51 11.28
N GLU A 112 16.57 12.76 11.71
CA GLU A 112 15.45 11.86 11.45
C GLU A 112 14.78 12.21 10.12
N PHE A 113 14.63 11.19 9.26
CA PHE A 113 13.93 11.26 7.99
C PHE A 113 12.70 10.36 8.04
N ILE A 114 11.59 10.85 7.49
CA ILE A 114 10.34 10.10 7.43
C ILE A 114 10.09 9.69 5.99
N MET A 115 10.03 8.38 5.77
CA MET A 115 9.49 7.78 4.56
C MET A 115 8.06 7.33 4.82
N THR A 116 7.27 7.22 3.76
CA THR A 116 5.87 6.79 3.87
C THR A 116 5.55 5.71 2.85
N LEU A 117 4.97 4.61 3.32
CA LEU A 117 4.36 3.58 2.50
C LEU A 117 2.85 3.75 2.48
N ALA A 118 2.24 3.46 1.32
CA ALA A 118 0.80 3.34 1.17
C ALA A 118 0.44 1.96 0.59
N LEU A 119 -0.65 1.38 1.08
CA LEU A 119 -1.26 0.21 0.48
C LEU A 119 -1.83 0.58 -0.90
N GLN A 120 -1.57 -0.25 -1.91
CA GLN A 120 -2.06 -0.12 -3.27
C GLN A 120 -3.23 -1.09 -3.51
N ASP A 121 -3.98 -0.86 -4.60
CA ASP A 121 -5.13 -1.70 -4.97
C ASP A 121 -4.74 -3.17 -5.26
N ASP A 122 -3.47 -3.44 -5.58
CA ASP A 122 -2.90 -4.77 -5.79
C ASP A 122 -2.38 -5.42 -4.50
N ASP A 123 -2.79 -4.90 -3.34
CA ASP A 123 -2.35 -5.34 -2.02
C ASP A 123 -0.85 -5.15 -1.74
N SER A 124 -0.12 -4.44 -2.60
CA SER A 124 1.29 -4.12 -2.33
C SER A 124 1.43 -2.84 -1.51
N TRP A 125 2.41 -2.81 -0.60
CA TRP A 125 2.83 -1.58 0.07
C TRP A 125 3.92 -0.92 -0.75
N LYS A 126 3.75 0.35 -1.14
CA LYS A 126 4.73 1.08 -1.96
C LYS A 126 5.03 2.46 -1.41
N LEU A 127 6.25 2.94 -1.67
CA LEU A 127 6.69 4.26 -1.25
C LEU A 127 5.91 5.35 -1.99
N ILE A 128 5.36 6.28 -1.21
CA ILE A 128 4.79 7.54 -1.72
C ILE A 128 5.73 8.72 -1.50
N ARG A 129 6.64 8.61 -0.53
CA ARG A 129 7.57 9.67 -0.12
C ARG A 129 8.84 9.08 0.50
N PHE A 130 9.97 9.66 0.14
CA PHE A 130 11.28 9.50 0.77
C PHE A 130 12.13 10.76 0.54
#